data_AF-A0A1J3E0M9-F1
#
_entry.id   AF-A0A1J3E0M9-F1
#
_cell.length_a   1.000
_cell.length_b   1.000
_cell.length_c   1.000
_cell.angle_alpha   90.00
_cell.angle_beta   90.00
_cell.angle_gamma   90.00
#
_symmetry.space_group_name_H-M   'P 1'
#
loop_
_entity.id
_entity.type
_entity.pdbx_description
1 polymer ?
#
loop_
_entity_poly.entity_id
_entity_poly.type
_entity_poly.pdbx_seq_one_letter_code
_entity_poly.pdbx_strand_id
1 'polypeptide(L)'
;RIMVDNEKSCVYKNPDAPVEARVKDLLSRMTLPEKIGQMTLIERTVASPAVITDFFIGSVLNAGGSWPFEDAKSSDWADMIDG
;
A
#
# COMPACT_ATOMS: atom_id res chain seq x y z
N ARG A 1 11.52 -7.56 35.06
CA ARG A 1 10.48 -6.50 35.15
C ARG A 1 9.47 -6.80 34.05
N ILE A 2 8.23 -7.05 34.44
CA ILE A 2 7.14 -7.61 33.63
C ILE A 2 6.55 -6.52 32.72
N MET A 3 5.86 -6.97 31.65
CA MET A 3 4.91 -6.29 30.75
C MET A 3 5.49 -5.90 29.37
N VAL A 4 5.41 -6.80 28.38
CA VAL A 4 5.12 -6.41 26.98
C VAL A 4 4.04 -7.36 26.47
N ASP A 5 2.82 -6.89 26.68
CA ASP A 5 1.54 -7.19 26.05
C ASP A 5 1.39 -8.46 25.18
N ASN A 6 0.48 -9.32 25.66
CA ASN A 6 -0.08 -10.50 25.00
C ASN A 6 -1.10 -10.14 23.89
N GLU A 7 -0.89 -9.04 23.15
CA GLU A 7 -1.51 -8.90 21.84
C GLU A 7 -0.72 -9.78 20.87
N LYS A 8 -1.37 -10.70 20.16
CA LYS A 8 -0.70 -11.57 19.18
C LYS A 8 0.15 -10.72 18.24
N SER A 9 1.47 -10.71 18.46
CA SER A 9 2.44 -10.03 17.59
C SER A 9 2.11 -10.32 16.13
N CYS A 10 1.79 -9.27 15.37
CA CYS A 10 1.49 -9.38 13.95
C CYS A 10 2.79 -9.72 13.22
N VAL A 11 2.98 -11.00 12.89
CA VAL A 11 4.17 -11.51 12.18
C VAL A 11 4.40 -10.71 10.90
N TYR A 12 3.35 -10.29 10.19
CA TYR A 12 3.49 -9.51 8.95
C TYR A 12 4.20 -8.16 9.12
N LYS A 13 4.15 -7.56 10.32
CA LYS A 13 4.82 -6.30 10.67
C LYS A 13 6.27 -6.49 11.14
N ASN A 14 6.70 -7.72 11.43
CA ASN A 14 8.08 -8.01 11.84
C ASN A 14 9.01 -8.04 10.61
N PRO A 15 9.94 -7.08 10.44
CA PRO A 15 10.86 -7.07 9.29
C PRO A 15 11.87 -8.22 9.31
N ASP A 16 12.17 -8.79 10.48
CA ASP A 16 13.14 -9.89 10.65
C ASP A 16 12.53 -11.27 10.39
N ALA A 17 11.20 -11.36 10.23
CA ALA A 17 10.51 -12.62 9.93
C ALA A 17 10.64 -13.01 8.44
N PRO A 18 10.67 -14.32 8.10
CA PRO A 18 10.68 -14.75 6.71
C PRO A 18 9.51 -14.18 5.90
N VAL A 19 9.77 -13.81 4.65
CA VAL A 19 8.76 -13.22 3.74
C VAL A 19 7.48 -14.06 3.70
N GLU A 20 7.59 -15.38 3.50
CA GLU A 20 6.43 -16.28 3.44
C GLU A 20 5.61 -16.31 4.74
N ALA A 21 6.28 -16.20 5.89
CA ALA A 21 5.59 -16.13 7.18
C ALA A 21 4.81 -14.82 7.32
N ARG A 22 5.39 -13.70 6.85
CA ARG A 22 4.73 -12.38 6.82
C ARG A 22 3.54 -12.36 5.86
N VAL A 23 3.71 -12.90 4.65
CA VAL A 23 2.65 -13.02 3.63
C VAL A 23 1.49 -13.87 4.16
N LYS A 24 1.78 -15.04 4.73
CA LYS A 24 0.74 -15.95 5.27
C LYS A 24 -0.04 -15.30 6.42
N ASP A 25 0.63 -14.62 7.34
CA ASP A 25 -0.02 -13.92 8.44
C ASP A 25 -0.90 -12.76 7.93
N LEU A 26 -0.41 -11.96 6.98
CA LEU A 26 -1.19 -10.87 6.38
C LEU A 26 -2.44 -11.38 5.65
N LEU A 27 -2.28 -12.35 4.73
CA LEU A 27 -3.39 -12.90 3.96
C LEU A 27 -4.47 -13.56 4.83
N SER A 28 -4.07 -14.10 5.99
CA SER A 28 -5.02 -14.68 6.95
C SER A 28 -5.89 -13.65 7.67
N ARG A 29 -5.45 -12.39 7.71
CA ARG A 29 -6.13 -11.27 8.39
C ARG A 29 -6.96 -10.42 7.43
N MET A 30 -6.65 -10.46 6.14
CA MET A 30 -7.37 -9.69 5.12
C MET A 30 -8.77 -10.25 4.88
N THR A 31 -9.74 -9.35 4.91
CA THR A 31 -11.09 -9.49 4.37
C THR A 31 -11.04 -9.68 2.85
N LEU A 32 -12.17 -10.12 2.26
CA LEU A 32 -12.28 -10.24 0.81
C LEU A 32 -12.13 -8.88 0.08
N PRO A 33 -12.75 -7.77 0.52
CA PRO A 33 -12.52 -6.46 -0.08
C PRO A 33 -11.06 -6.02 -0.07
N GLU A 34 -10.33 -6.24 1.03
CA GLU A 34 -8.89 -5.92 1.09
C GLU A 34 -8.08 -6.74 0.07
N LYS A 35 -8.42 -8.03 -0.13
CA LYS A 35 -7.75 -8.87 -1.14
C LYS A 35 -8.03 -8.38 -2.56
N ILE A 36 -9.27 -8.01 -2.85
CA ILE A 36 -9.66 -7.45 -4.15
C ILE A 36 -8.98 -6.10 -4.37
N GLY A 37 -8.95 -5.24 -3.35
CA GLY A 37 -8.26 -3.96 -3.38
C GLY A 37 -6.78 -4.13 -3.74
N GLN A 38 -6.08 -5.08 -3.10
CA GLN A 38 -4.68 -5.37 -3.42
C GLN A 38 -4.45 -5.87 -4.87
N MET A 39 -5.44 -6.51 -5.50
CA MET A 39 -5.38 -6.93 -6.91
C MET A 39 -5.77 -5.79 -7.88
N THR A 40 -6.24 -4.66 -7.37
CA THR A 40 -6.77 -3.54 -8.17
C THR A 40 -5.69 -2.49 -8.41
N LEU A 41 -5.48 -2.18 -9.69
CA LEU A 41 -4.61 -1.12 -10.18
C LEU A 41 -5.47 0.01 -10.74
N ILE A 42 -5.29 1.24 -10.25
CA ILE A 42 -6.02 2.43 -10.74
C ILE A 42 -5.07 3.47 -11.35
N GLU A 43 -5.59 4.28 -12.26
CA GLU A 43 -4.84 5.40 -12.83
C GLU A 43 -4.86 6.59 -11.85
N ARG A 44 -3.75 7.34 -11.75
CA ARG A 44 -3.60 8.41 -10.75
C ARG A 44 -4.64 9.53 -10.82
N THR A 45 -5.22 9.82 -11.99
CA THR A 45 -6.23 10.87 -12.19
C THR A 45 -7.54 10.58 -11.44
N VAL A 46 -7.79 9.31 -11.11
CA VAL A 46 -8.93 8.90 -10.26
C VAL A 46 -8.49 8.55 -8.84
N ALA A 47 -7.21 8.64 -8.52
CA ALA A 47 -6.68 8.36 -7.20
C ALA A 47 -6.86 9.56 -6.28
N SER A 48 -7.22 9.28 -5.03
CA SER A 48 -7.17 10.22 -3.91
C SER A 48 -6.86 9.45 -2.63
N PRO A 49 -6.38 10.11 -1.56
CA PRO A 49 -6.15 9.44 -0.29
C PRO A 49 -7.38 8.67 0.23
N ALA A 50 -8.58 9.22 0.03
CA ALA A 50 -9.84 8.58 0.38
C ALA A 50 -10.11 7.34 -0.50
N VAL A 51 -9.98 7.44 -1.83
CA VAL A 51 -10.17 6.30 -2.73
C VAL A 51 -9.19 5.16 -2.42
N ILE A 52 -7.92 5.49 -2.17
CA ILE A 52 -6.90 4.49 -1.83
C ILE A 52 -7.24 3.79 -0.51
N THR A 53 -7.66 4.55 0.50
CA THR A 53 -7.95 4.03 1.85
C THR A 53 -9.26 3.25 1.88
N ASP A 54 -10.35 3.80 1.34
CA ASP A 54 -11.70 3.24 1.43
C ASP A 54 -11.87 1.97 0.58
N PHE A 55 -11.10 1.84 -0.50
CA PHE A 55 -11.15 0.69 -1.42
C PHE A 55 -9.92 -0.23 -1.33
N PHE A 56 -9.01 0.01 -0.38
CA PHE A 56 -7.81 -0.81 -0.13
C PHE A 56 -6.92 -1.02 -1.37
N ILE A 57 -6.83 0.01 -2.23
CA ILE A 57 -6.18 -0.07 -3.54
C ILE A 57 -4.72 -0.53 -3.40
N GLY A 58 -4.36 -1.56 -4.16
CA GLY A 58 -3.04 -2.18 -4.12
C GLY A 58 -1.99 -1.48 -4.96
N SER A 59 -2.40 -0.76 -6.00
CA SER A 59 -1.46 -0.09 -6.89
C SER A 59 -2.08 1.10 -7.62
N VAL A 60 -1.23 2.08 -7.91
CA VAL A 60 -1.54 3.26 -8.73
C VAL A 60 -0.52 3.31 -9.88
N LEU A 61 -0.99 3.54 -11.11
CA LEU A 61 -0.12 3.80 -12.25
C LEU A 61 -0.24 5.23 -12.78
N ASN A 62 0.79 5.64 -13.51
CA ASN A 62 0.76 6.77 -14.41
C ASN A 62 0.62 6.22 -15.83
N ALA A 63 -0.53 6.44 -16.46
CA ALA A 63 -0.70 6.08 -17.88
C ALA A 63 0.20 6.97 -18.76
N GLY A 64 0.43 6.57 -20.01
CA GLY A 64 1.15 7.40 -20.97
C GLY A 64 0.51 8.79 -21.09
N GLY A 65 1.29 9.84 -20.87
CA GLY A 65 0.81 11.23 -20.86
C GLY A 65 0.31 11.73 -19.50
N SER A 66 0.22 10.87 -18.48
CA SER A 66 -0.22 11.24 -17.13
C SER A 66 0.94 11.75 -16.27
N TRP A 67 1.61 12.80 -16.75
CA TRP A 67 2.69 13.45 -16.02
C TRP A 67 2.13 14.29 -14.84
N PRO A 68 2.92 14.62 -13.81
CA PRO A 68 2.50 15.54 -12.75
C PRO A 68 2.01 16.88 -13.33
N PHE A 69 2.79 17.43 -14.26
CA PHE A 69 2.54 18.63 -15.07
C PHE A 69 3.52 18.66 -16.26
N GLU A 70 3.38 19.62 -17.17
CA GLU A 70 4.26 19.78 -18.35
C GLU A 70 5.71 20.06 -17.92
N ASP A 71 6.69 19.42 -18.58
CA ASP A 71 8.13 19.54 -18.28
C ASP A 71 8.57 19.15 -16.84
N ALA A 72 7.80 18.28 -16.16
CA ALA A 72 8.13 17.76 -14.84
C ALA A 72 9.53 17.10 -14.80
N LYS A 73 10.34 17.52 -13.83
CA LYS A 73 11.66 16.94 -13.52
C LYS A 73 11.49 15.69 -12.67
N SER A 74 12.54 14.87 -12.60
CA SER A 74 12.54 13.65 -11.78
C SER A 74 12.21 13.90 -10.30
N SER A 75 12.56 15.06 -9.74
CA SER A 75 12.17 15.45 -8.37
C SER A 75 10.66 15.62 -8.23
N ASP A 76 10.00 16.21 -9.22
CA ASP A 76 8.56 16.48 -9.18
C ASP A 76 7.73 15.18 -9.21
N TRP A 77 8.28 14.13 -9.81
CA TRP A 77 7.72 12.78 -9.73
C TRP A 77 7.83 12.17 -8.34
N ALA A 78 8.97 12.37 -7.67
CA ALA A 78 9.15 11.89 -6.30
C ALA A 78 8.22 12.64 -5.34
N ASP A 79 8.20 13.98 -5.43
CA ASP A 79 7.35 14.83 -4.58
C ASP A 79 5.86 14.48 -4.72
N MET A 80 5.39 14.17 -5.93
CA MET A 80 4.01 13.73 -6.16
C MET A 80 3.65 12.43 -5.41
N ILE A 81 4.61 11.53 -5.22
CA ILE A 81 4.40 10.23 -4.56
C ILE A 81 4.63 10.32 -3.05
N ASP A 82 5.62 11.10 -2.63
CA ASP A 82 6.04 11.22 -1.23
C ASP A 82 5.03 12.02 -0.39
N GLY A 83 4.36 13.00 -0.99
CA GLY A 83 3.31 13.82 -0.35
C GLY A 83 3.84 14.97 0.50
#